data_AF-A0A444YA81-F1
#
_entry.id   AF-A0A444YA81-F1
#
_cell.length_a   1.000
_cell.length_b   1.000
_cell.length_c   1.000
_cell.angle_alpha   90.00
_cell.angle_beta   90.00
_cell.angle_gamma   90.00
#
_symmetry.space_group_name_H-M   'P 1'
#
loop_
_entity.id
_entity.type
_entity.pdbx_description
1 polymer ?
#
loop_
_entity_poly.entity_id
_entity_poly.type
_entity_poly.pdbx_seq_one_letter_code
_entity_poly.pdbx_strand_id
1 'polypeptide(L)'
;MRIEAEEYFGDYESKDDGHNEGFESDEGVGPDDVLQMKFNTPDEAMSFYNNYSRLKGFATKKRRKVTNSAGNIVRYTFVCNR
;
A
#
# COMPACT_ATOMS: atom_id res chain seq x y z
N MET A 1 -10.77 -9.97 23.69
CA MET A 1 -11.12 -10.77 22.49
C MET A 1 -9.95 -10.66 21.53
N ARG A 2 -9.22 -11.74 21.28
CA ARG A 2 -8.15 -11.77 20.25
C ARG A 2 -8.85 -12.00 18.91
N ILE A 3 -8.74 -11.03 18.01
CA ILE A 3 -9.34 -11.11 16.67
C ILE A 3 -8.33 -11.87 15.82
N GLU A 4 -8.60 -13.14 15.54
CA GLU A 4 -7.77 -13.94 14.63
C GLU A 4 -8.09 -13.47 13.21
N ALA A 5 -7.09 -12.86 12.56
CA ALA A 5 -7.21 -12.39 11.20
C ALA A 5 -6.80 -13.53 10.27
N GLU A 6 -7.66 -13.86 9.31
CA GLU A 6 -7.47 -14.96 8.37
C GLU A 6 -6.55 -14.49 7.23
N GLU A 7 -5.50 -15.26 6.91
CA GLU A 7 -4.58 -14.95 5.82
C GLU A 7 -5.16 -15.45 4.48
N TYR A 8 -5.42 -14.54 3.54
CA TYR A 8 -5.86 -14.89 2.19
C TYR A 8 -4.78 -14.54 1.16
N PHE A 9 -4.27 -15.54 0.46
CA PHE A 9 -3.27 -15.40 -0.60
C PHE A 9 -3.97 -15.24 -1.96
N GLY A 10 -4.57 -14.08 -2.20
CA GLY A 10 -5.13 -13.74 -3.51
C GLY A 10 -4.13 -13.00 -4.38
N ASP A 11 -3.99 -13.42 -5.64
CA ASP A 11 -3.32 -12.74 -6.73
C ASP A 11 -4.22 -11.61 -7.27
N TYR A 12 -4.28 -10.50 -6.54
CA TYR A 12 -4.99 -9.31 -7.03
C TYR A 12 -4.09 -8.51 -7.98
N GLU A 13 -4.38 -8.63 -9.27
CA GLU A 13 -3.77 -7.82 -10.32
C GLU A 13 -4.41 -6.42 -10.30
N SER A 14 -3.73 -5.45 -9.68
CA SER A 14 -4.15 -4.05 -9.73
C SER A 14 -3.96 -3.53 -11.15
N LYS A 15 -5.06 -3.16 -11.81
CA LYS A 15 -5.03 -2.32 -13.01
C LYS A 15 -4.66 -0.92 -12.56
N ASP A 16 -3.38 -0.56 -12.68
CA ASP A 16 -2.87 0.79 -12.46
C ASP A 16 -3.33 1.65 -13.64
N ASP A 17 -4.44 2.36 -13.47
CA ASP A 17 -5.05 3.25 -14.48
C ASP A 17 -4.33 4.60 -14.63
N GLY A 18 -3.13 4.72 -14.06
CA GLY A 18 -2.15 5.73 -14.45
C GLY A 18 -2.56 7.18 -14.18
N HIS A 19 -3.53 7.45 -13.31
CA HIS A 19 -3.85 8.81 -12.93
C HIS A 19 -2.74 9.36 -12.03
N ASN A 20 -1.86 10.15 -12.64
CA ASN A 20 -0.68 10.74 -12.03
C ASN A 20 -1.07 12.04 -11.33
N GLU A 21 -1.43 11.94 -10.07
CA GLU A 21 -1.45 13.10 -9.18
C GLU A 21 -0.06 13.18 -8.58
N GLY A 22 0.77 13.98 -9.23
CA GLY A 22 2.21 14.06 -9.02
C GLY A 22 2.55 14.20 -7.55
N PHE A 23 3.30 13.23 -7.02
CA PHE A 23 4.03 13.44 -5.78
C PHE A 23 5.23 14.33 -6.16
N GLU A 24 5.01 15.64 -6.14
CA GLU A 24 6.07 16.62 -6.31
C GLU A 24 7.11 16.34 -5.22
N SER A 25 8.29 15.94 -5.64
CA SER A 25 9.46 15.77 -4.80
C SER A 25 9.93 17.15 -4.35
N ASP A 26 9.20 17.72 -3.40
CA ASP A 26 9.68 18.85 -2.62
C ASP A 26 10.45 18.31 -1.41
N GLU A 27 11.54 18.99 -1.06
CA GLU A 27 12.37 18.70 0.11
C GLU A 27 11.55 18.84 1.41
N GLY A 28 10.69 17.87 1.74
CA GLY A 28 9.78 18.07 2.88
C GLY A 28 9.15 16.83 3.52
N VAL A 29 9.18 15.66 2.88
CA VAL A 29 8.58 14.45 3.46
C VAL A 29 9.67 13.55 4.02
N GLY A 30 9.87 13.62 5.34
CA GLY A 30 10.78 12.77 6.08
C GLY A 30 10.30 11.31 6.12
N PRO A 31 11.19 10.36 6.45
CA PRO A 31 10.80 8.95 6.60
C PRO A 31 9.70 8.74 7.65
N ASP A 32 9.68 9.55 8.71
CA ASP A 32 8.64 9.51 9.74
C ASP A 32 7.27 9.94 9.20
N ASP A 33 7.22 10.95 8.34
CA ASP A 33 5.98 11.42 7.70
C ASP A 33 5.38 10.35 6.78
N VAL A 34 6.25 9.66 6.02
CA VAL A 34 5.85 8.53 5.17
C VAL A 34 5.27 7.39 6.01
N LEU A 35 5.88 7.08 7.16
CA LEU A 35 5.45 5.96 8.02
C LEU A 35 4.15 6.24 8.78
N GLN A 36 3.85 7.51 9.09
CA GLN A 36 2.66 7.90 9.86
C GLN A 36 1.47 8.34 9.00
N MET A 37 1.60 8.28 7.67
CA MET A 37 0.55 8.68 6.75
C MET A 37 -0.75 7.87 6.97
N LYS A 38 -1.88 8.56 6.99
CA LYS A 38 -3.22 7.97 7.17
C LYS A 38 -4.04 8.21 5.91
N PHE A 39 -4.78 7.18 5.49
CA PHE A 39 -5.58 7.19 4.28
C PHE A 39 -7.00 6.79 4.61
N ASN A 40 -7.95 7.27 3.82
CA ASN A 40 -9.37 6.93 3.99
C ASN A 40 -9.72 5.62 3.29
N THR A 41 -8.97 5.26 2.25
CA THR A 41 -9.19 4.03 1.48
C THR A 41 -7.91 3.22 1.27
N PRO A 42 -8.02 1.89 1.07
CA PRO A 42 -6.85 1.07 0.77
C PRO A 42 -6.20 1.41 -0.59
N ASP A 43 -6.96 1.89 -1.56
CA ASP A 43 -6.47 2.24 -2.89
C ASP A 43 -5.63 3.53 -2.86
N GLU A 44 -6.05 4.51 -2.05
CA GLU A 44 -5.27 5.73 -1.78
C GLU A 44 -3.91 5.39 -1.15
N ALA A 45 -3.90 4.53 -0.12
CA ALA A 45 -2.67 4.06 0.51
C ALA A 45 -1.76 3.33 -0.49
N MET A 46 -2.34 2.49 -1.35
CA MET A 46 -1.60 1.77 -2.38
C MET A 46 -0.95 2.72 -3.39
N SER A 47 -1.72 3.68 -3.92
CA SER A 47 -1.22 4.66 -4.90
C SER A 47 -0.05 5.46 -4.32
N PHE A 48 -0.19 5.94 -3.09
CA PHE A 48 0.86 6.67 -2.38
C PHE A 48 2.15 5.87 -2.27
N TYR A 49 2.10 4.64 -1.73
CA TYR A 49 3.31 3.83 -1.54
C TYR A 49 3.92 3.35 -2.86
N ASN A 50 3.11 3.14 -3.90
CA ASN A 50 3.60 2.84 -5.25
C ASN A 50 4.38 4.05 -5.81
N ASN A 51 3.84 5.26 -5.71
CA ASN A 51 4.53 6.48 -6.16
C ASN A 51 5.81 6.74 -5.36
N TYR A 52 5.76 6.60 -4.04
CA TYR A 52 6.94 6.68 -3.17
C TYR A 52 8.01 5.67 -3.59
N SER A 53 7.65 4.42 -3.85
CA SER A 53 8.60 3.40 -4.27
C SER A 53 9.29 3.75 -5.59
N ARG A 54 8.51 4.23 -6.58
CA ARG A 54 9.02 4.70 -7.87
C ARG A 54 10.02 5.84 -7.69
N LEU A 55 9.72 6.82 -6.84
CA LEU A 55 10.65 7.92 -6.52
C LEU A 55 11.93 7.43 -5.83
N LYS A 56 11.84 6.37 -5.03
CA LYS A 56 13.01 5.73 -4.39
C LYS A 56 13.72 4.70 -5.28
N GLY A 57 13.27 4.50 -6.53
CA GLY A 57 13.95 3.65 -7.51
C GLY A 57 13.66 2.15 -7.36
N PHE A 58 12.54 1.76 -6.77
CA PHE A 58 12.09 0.36 -6.75
C PHE A 58 10.60 0.25 -7.08
N ALA A 59 10.17 -0.91 -7.59
CA ALA A 59 8.74 -1.20 -7.74
C ALA A 59 8.23 -1.98 -6.52
N THR A 60 6.92 -1.94 -6.29
CA THR A 60 6.23 -2.69 -5.25
C THR A 60 5.30 -3.73 -5.87
N LYS A 61 5.08 -4.83 -5.15
CA LYS A 61 3.99 -5.77 -5.44
C LYS A 61 3.27 -6.17 -4.17
N LYS A 62 1.97 -6.40 -4.27
CA LYS A 62 1.18 -7.02 -3.20
C LYS A 62 1.67 -8.45 -3.00
N ARG A 63 2.04 -8.80 -1.77
CA ARG A 63 2.43 -10.17 -1.38
C ARG A 63 1.35 -10.86 -0.55
N ARG A 64 0.72 -10.13 0.37
CA ARG A 64 -0.28 -10.70 1.28
C ARG A 64 -1.43 -9.73 1.52
N LYS A 65 -2.61 -10.30 1.71
CA LYS A 65 -3.83 -9.62 2.17
C LYS A 65 -4.34 -10.37 3.40
N VAL A 66 -4.63 -9.62 4.46
CA VAL A 66 -5.19 -10.17 5.69
C VAL A 66 -6.57 -9.56 5.90
N THR A 67 -7.56 -10.40 6.14
CA THR A 67 -8.95 -10.02 6.40
C THR A 67 -9.35 -10.47 7.79
N ASN A 68 -10.29 -9.76 8.42
CA ASN A 68 -10.96 -10.28 9.61
C ASN A 68 -12.09 -11.24 9.23
N SER A 69 -12.70 -11.88 10.23
CA SER A 69 -13.82 -12.80 10.05
C SER A 69 -15.07 -12.19 9.39
N ALA A 70 -15.18 -10.86 9.36
CA ALA A 70 -16.23 -10.14 8.65
C ALA A 70 -15.87 -9.84 7.18
N GLY A 71 -14.72 -10.31 6.69
CA GLY A 71 -14.22 -10.08 5.33
C GLY A 71 -13.57 -8.70 5.12
N ASN A 72 -13.49 -7.86 6.16
CA ASN A 72 -12.87 -6.54 6.05
C ASN A 72 -11.36 -6.66 6.01
N ILE A 73 -10.73 -5.86 5.15
CA ILE A 73 -9.28 -5.83 5.00
C ILE A 73 -8.68 -5.13 6.21
N VAL A 74 -7.80 -5.84 6.93
CA VAL A 74 -7.09 -5.29 8.09
C VAL A 74 -5.62 -5.02 7.81
N ARG A 75 -5.04 -5.67 6.78
CA ARG A 75 -3.64 -5.45 6.39
C ARG A 75 -3.37 -5.86 4.95
N TYR A 76 -2.60 -5.04 4.24
CA TYR A 76 -1.86 -5.43 3.06
C TYR A 76 -0.36 -5.50 3.38
N THR A 77 0.34 -6.44 2.76
CA THR A 77 1.81 -6.49 2.79
C THR A 77 2.31 -6.36 1.37
N PHE A 78 3.06 -5.29 1.12
CA PHE A 78 3.78 -5.07 -0.12
C PHE A 78 5.25 -5.49 0.07
N VAL A 79 5.87 -5.95 -1.01
CA VAL A 79 7.31 -6.21 -1.07
C VAL A 79 7.90 -5.57 -2.32
N CYS A 80 9.22 -5.40 -2.34
CA CYS A 80 9.89 -4.94 -3.55
C CYS A 80 9.67 -5.93 -4.70
N ASN A 81 9.36 -5.38 -5.87
CA ASN A 81 9.40 -6.05 -7.15
C ASN A 81 10.58 -5.45 -7.91
N ARG A 82 11.47 -6.31 -8.41
CA ARG A 82 12.70 -5.90 -9.09
C ARG A 82 12.51 -6.00 -10.59
#